data_AF-N9W9F0-F1
#
_entry.id   AF-N9W9F0-F1
#
_cell.length_a   1.000
_cell.length_b   1.000
_cell.length_c   1.000
_cell.angle_alpha   90.00
_cell.angle_beta   90.00
_cell.angle_gamma   90.00
#
_symmetry.space_group_name_H-M   'P 1'
#
loop_
_entity.id
_entity.type
_entity.pdbx_description
1 polymer ?
#
loop_
_entity_poly.entity_id
_entity_poly.type
_entity_poly.pdbx_seq_one_letter_code
_entity_poly.pdbx_strand_id
1 'polypeptide(L)'
;MKEIINISIPKSRFKQKIKQANGTKYSHRVILPKEAGAYKYHVLLISEDFVQEDIDNIDNNVLHFYADREIQLSQHHRTPNGEDVYEKIRVMPKELYKSFYGEYKDNSRKRFTNEEVEYLKKNISVMDFLQDRAGFSFQRQGQHYYRCDQHSSLVIDTRNNAMFWNTEHINGSALEYLRKAEGKTFPEAMNILIEFHNGLAPDKKQYIAPKYEQIEFKLPDSQQNISKIYEYLCDKRKIDRDLIKRFVDDGKIYLDAKGNCVFACENYKGKVDSAFVRSTYSGFRGDVGGGNKFTGFFIEMDPKATKLVLTEAYIDGLSYITAKKQAGEKIDFNVLACDSCNVMNETFRVNYLTRPVLNQNIDTVILASDNDKAGRAAAEEFKAFVRPFHRIQNVIDDLPSLGSDWNKDLQKIYENPEAVPEKAIMLK
;
A
#
# COMPACT_ATOMS: atom_id res chain seq x y z
N MET A 1 -1.31 18.73 16.49
CA MET A 1 -0.21 19.70 16.61
C MET A 1 -0.81 21.07 16.90
N LYS A 2 -0.21 21.87 17.80
CA LYS A 2 -0.62 23.26 18.00
C LYS A 2 -0.17 24.10 16.80
N GLU A 3 -1.01 25.04 16.36
CA GLU A 3 -0.69 25.98 15.27
C GLU A 3 0.54 26.82 15.66
N ILE A 4 1.53 26.90 14.77
CA ILE A 4 2.74 27.71 14.94
C ILE A 4 2.69 28.86 13.95
N ILE A 5 2.93 30.07 14.43
CA ILE A 5 3.03 31.30 13.65
C ILE A 5 4.49 31.68 13.55
N ASN A 6 4.95 31.86 12.31
CA ASN A 6 6.33 32.20 11.98
C ASN A 6 6.41 33.68 11.60
N ILE A 7 7.37 34.40 12.18
CA ILE A 7 7.66 35.80 11.84
C ILE A 7 9.15 35.91 11.54
N SER A 8 9.48 36.34 10.33
CA SER A 8 10.86 36.53 9.89
C SER A 8 11.35 37.93 10.29
N ILE A 9 12.50 37.99 10.96
CA ILE A 9 13.10 39.22 11.50
C ILE A 9 14.57 39.31 11.08
N PRO A 10 15.05 40.47 10.59
CA PRO A 10 16.45 40.64 10.25
C PRO A 10 17.39 40.38 11.43
N LYS A 11 18.49 39.64 11.18
CA LYS A 11 19.51 39.30 12.19
C LYS A 11 20.06 40.55 12.89
N SER A 12 20.13 41.68 12.19
CA SER A 12 20.53 43.00 12.72
C SER A 12 19.66 43.51 13.89
N ARG A 13 18.45 42.97 14.07
CA ARG A 13 17.52 43.33 15.15
C ARG A 13 17.73 42.55 16.44
N PHE A 14 18.52 41.48 16.43
CA PHE A 14 18.90 40.70 17.60
C PHE A 14 20.08 41.39 18.29
N LYS A 15 19.87 41.94 19.49
CA LYS A 15 20.86 42.83 20.14
C LYS A 15 21.70 42.16 21.22
N GLN A 16 21.11 41.25 21.99
CA GLN A 16 21.79 40.62 23.12
C GLN A 16 21.19 39.24 23.40
N LYS A 17 22.04 38.31 23.84
CA LYS A 17 21.58 37.08 24.51
C LYS A 17 21.55 37.31 26.02
N ILE A 18 20.41 37.03 26.63
CA ILE A 18 20.18 37.18 28.06
C ILE A 18 20.01 35.79 28.65
N LYS A 19 20.76 35.49 29.70
CA LYS A 19 20.67 34.21 30.41
C LYS A 19 19.34 34.13 31.17
N GLN A 20 18.60 33.04 30.99
CA GLN A 20 17.34 32.81 31.71
C GLN A 20 17.60 32.48 33.19
N ALA A 21 16.60 32.68 34.05
CA ALA A 21 16.69 32.47 35.49
C ALA A 21 17.10 31.02 35.88
N ASN A 22 16.87 30.05 35.00
CA ASN A 22 17.26 28.64 35.17
C ASN A 22 18.75 28.37 34.90
N GLY A 23 19.54 29.39 34.55
CA GLY A 23 20.99 29.32 34.43
C GLY A 23 21.56 28.49 33.26
N THR A 24 20.71 27.87 32.44
CA THR A 24 21.12 26.92 31.39
C THR A 24 20.63 27.28 30.00
N LYS A 25 19.64 28.17 29.88
CA LYS A 25 19.06 28.60 28.59
C LYS A 25 19.25 30.10 28.36
N TYR A 26 19.25 30.51 27.08
CA TYR A 26 19.32 31.91 26.70
C TYR A 26 18.05 32.39 25.99
N SER A 27 17.76 33.67 26.14
CA SER A 27 16.76 34.39 25.37
C SER A 27 17.42 35.48 24.54
N HIS A 28 16.93 35.68 23.32
CA HIS A 28 17.31 36.81 22.49
C HIS A 28 16.50 38.05 22.87
N ARG A 29 17.19 39.18 23.02
CA ARG A 29 16.61 40.52 23.02
C ARG A 29 16.49 41.01 21.58
N VAL A 30 15.27 40.97 21.05
CA VAL A 30 14.94 41.36 19.67
C VAL A 30 14.23 42.69 19.69
N ILE A 31 14.71 43.68 18.94
CA ILE A 31 14.00 44.95 18.75
C ILE A 31 13.18 44.86 17.47
N LEU A 32 11.85 44.87 17.55
CA LEU A 32 10.99 44.76 16.36
C LEU A 32 11.25 45.90 15.37
N PRO A 33 11.32 45.62 14.05
CA PRO A 33 11.69 46.61 13.05
C PRO A 33 10.50 47.53 12.70
N LYS A 34 10.67 48.46 11.75
CA LYS A 34 9.62 49.46 11.42
C LYS A 34 8.36 48.81 10.86
N GLU A 35 8.54 47.68 10.20
CA GLU A 35 7.55 46.86 9.53
C GLU A 35 6.58 46.22 10.52
N ALA A 36 6.90 46.17 11.82
CA ALA A 36 6.01 45.68 12.87
C ALA A 36 4.83 46.61 13.20
N GLY A 37 4.53 47.60 12.34
CA GLY A 37 3.41 48.53 12.47
C GLY A 37 3.32 49.19 13.85
N ALA A 38 2.20 48.97 14.54
CA ALA A 38 1.94 49.49 15.89
C ALA A 38 2.98 49.02 16.94
N TYR A 39 3.66 47.91 16.68
CA TYR A 39 4.66 47.32 17.57
C TYR A 39 6.09 47.67 17.19
N LYS A 40 6.30 48.59 16.25
CA LYS A 40 7.65 49.05 15.86
C LYS A 40 8.48 49.45 17.08
N TYR A 41 9.74 49.03 17.08
CA TYR A 41 10.71 49.29 18.14
C TYR A 41 10.40 48.73 19.53
N HIS A 42 9.32 47.97 19.68
CA HIS A 42 9.14 47.20 20.89
C HIS A 42 10.20 46.11 21.00
N VAL A 43 10.53 45.76 22.22
CA VAL A 43 11.50 44.73 22.60
C VAL A 43 10.73 43.45 22.89
N LEU A 44 11.15 42.38 22.22
CA LEU A 44 10.72 41.02 22.47
C LEU A 44 11.86 40.25 23.13
N LEU A 45 11.55 39.52 24.20
CA LEU A 45 12.42 38.51 24.78
C LEU A 45 11.89 37.13 24.37
N ILE A 46 12.67 36.39 23.57
CA ILE A 46 12.27 35.07 23.07
C ILE A 46 13.36 34.04 23.33
N SER A 47 13.00 32.84 23.80
CA SER A 47 13.96 31.74 24.02
C SER A 47 14.64 31.37 22.70
N GLU A 48 15.94 31.07 22.73
CA GLU A 48 16.67 30.66 21.52
C GLU A 48 16.11 29.38 20.89
N ASP A 49 15.49 28.50 21.69
CA ASP A 49 14.75 27.32 21.21
C ASP A 49 13.62 27.63 20.20
N PHE A 50 13.13 28.88 20.17
CA PHE A 50 12.07 29.34 19.24
C PHE A 50 12.62 30.23 18.12
N VAL A 51 13.93 30.24 17.91
CA VAL A 51 14.60 31.04 16.87
C VAL A 51 15.39 30.10 15.96
N GLN A 52 15.15 30.19 14.66
CA GLN A 52 15.91 29.47 13.64
C GLN A 52 16.38 30.44 12.56
N GLU A 53 17.38 30.05 11.77
CA GLU A 53 17.73 30.81 10.57
C GLU A 53 16.59 30.72 9.56
N ASP A 54 16.34 31.82 8.84
CA ASP A 54 15.36 31.82 7.76
C ASP A 54 15.99 31.22 6.50
N ILE A 55 15.47 30.07 6.06
CA ILE A 55 15.99 29.33 4.91
C ILE A 55 15.72 30.11 3.61
N ASP A 56 14.65 30.89 3.57
CA ASP A 56 14.26 31.68 2.41
C ASP A 56 14.94 33.06 2.40
N ASN A 57 15.55 33.47 3.51
CA ASN A 57 16.31 34.73 3.63
C ASN A 57 17.44 34.64 4.67
N ILE A 58 18.65 34.32 4.22
CA ILE A 58 19.81 34.09 5.09
C ILE A 58 20.19 35.26 6.01
N ASP A 59 19.76 36.49 5.70
CA ASP A 59 19.99 37.68 6.53
C ASP A 59 18.99 37.80 7.69
N ASN A 60 18.00 36.91 7.75
CA ASN A 60 16.94 36.88 8.74
C ASN A 60 16.99 35.63 9.63
N ASN A 61 16.31 35.73 10.77
CA ASN A 61 15.92 34.59 11.59
C ASN A 61 14.39 34.51 11.64
N VAL A 62 13.85 33.29 11.66
CA VAL A 62 12.44 33.01 11.91
C VAL A 62 12.20 32.83 13.40
N LEU A 63 11.19 33.52 13.91
CA LEU A 63 10.65 33.36 15.26
C LEU A 63 9.41 32.49 15.22
N HIS A 64 9.35 31.46 16.07
CA HIS A 64 8.23 30.53 16.16
C HIS A 64 7.35 30.79 17.39
N PHE A 65 6.06 31.02 17.18
CA PHE A 65 5.09 31.27 18.25
C PHE A 65 3.95 30.28 18.21
N TYR A 66 3.55 29.76 19.37
CA TYR A 66 2.27 29.04 19.46
C TYR A 66 1.13 30.03 19.31
N ALA A 67 0.23 29.79 18.35
CA ALA A 67 -0.83 30.73 18.01
C ALA A 67 -1.80 31.02 19.17
N ASP A 68 -1.87 30.13 20.16
CA ASP A 68 -2.74 30.21 21.35
C ASP A 68 -2.07 30.86 22.58
N ARG A 69 -0.83 31.38 22.46
CA ARG A 69 -0.10 31.97 23.59
C ARG A 69 0.24 33.44 23.36
N GLU A 70 -0.15 34.30 24.30
CA GLU A 70 0.20 35.72 24.29
C GLU A 70 1.71 35.93 24.34
N ILE A 71 2.15 36.94 23.59
CA ILE A 71 3.53 37.44 23.58
C ILE A 71 3.55 38.75 24.38
N GLN A 72 4.53 38.90 25.26
CA GLN A 72 4.78 40.16 25.94
C GLN A 72 5.84 40.97 25.19
N LEU A 73 5.49 42.20 24.85
CA LEU A 73 6.40 43.18 24.26
C LEU A 73 6.62 44.33 25.23
N SER A 74 7.79 44.97 25.20
CA SER A 74 8.04 46.17 25.99
C SER A 74 8.61 47.32 25.16
N GLN A 75 8.22 48.55 25.44
CA GLN A 75 8.81 49.73 24.83
C GLN A 75 9.45 50.61 25.89
N HIS A 76 10.68 51.05 25.63
CA HIS A 76 11.37 52.01 26.48
C HIS A 76 11.04 53.41 25.98
N HIS A 77 10.63 54.28 26.91
CA HIS A 77 10.53 55.71 26.68
C HIS A 77 10.99 56.48 27.92
N ARG A 78 11.43 57.72 27.71
CA ARG A 78 11.88 58.59 28.79
C ARG A 78 10.80 59.64 29.06
N THR A 79 10.37 59.78 30.31
CA THR A 79 9.35 60.77 30.68
C THR A 79 9.92 62.19 30.57
N PRO A 80 9.06 63.23 30.48
CA PRO A 80 9.52 64.62 30.54
C PRO A 80 10.36 64.96 31.79
N ASN A 81 10.20 64.18 32.86
CA ASN A 81 10.94 64.31 34.12
C ASN A 81 12.26 63.54 34.13
N GLY A 82 12.62 62.89 33.02
CA GLY A 82 13.89 62.19 32.85
C GLY A 82 13.93 60.74 33.34
N GLU A 83 12.79 60.16 33.74
CA GLU A 83 12.68 58.78 34.22
C GLU A 83 12.57 57.78 33.06
N ASP A 84 13.24 56.64 33.17
CA ASP A 84 13.13 55.54 32.21
C ASP A 84 11.93 54.65 32.53
N VAL A 85 10.95 54.59 31.62
CA VAL A 85 9.76 53.77 31.77
C VAL A 85 9.74 52.68 30.69
N TYR A 86 9.36 51.47 31.09
CA TYR A 86 9.23 50.31 30.22
C TYR A 86 7.77 49.86 30.20
N GLU A 87 7.01 50.40 29.24
CA GLU A 87 5.61 50.01 29.05
C GLU A 87 5.54 48.59 28.49
N LYS A 88 4.74 47.73 29.11
CA LYS A 88 4.55 46.34 28.70
C LYS A 88 3.17 46.15 28.12
N ILE A 89 3.11 45.56 26.94
CA ILE A 89 1.87 45.19 26.27
C ILE A 89 1.86 43.69 26.01
N ARG A 90 0.65 43.12 25.92
CA ARG A 90 0.43 41.74 25.50
C ARG A 90 -0.25 41.72 24.15
N VAL A 91 0.23 40.85 23.27
CA VAL A 91 -0.28 40.71 21.90
C VAL A 91 -0.38 39.23 21.54
N MET A 92 -1.45 38.86 20.84
CA MET A 92 -1.56 37.52 20.25
C MET A 92 -0.63 37.42 19.04
N PRO A 93 0.07 36.29 18.80
CA PRO A 93 0.96 36.15 17.66
C PRO A 93 0.28 36.41 16.31
N LYS A 94 -1.03 36.14 16.18
CA LYS A 94 -1.84 36.49 15.00
C LYS A 94 -1.89 38.00 14.77
N GLU A 95 -2.10 38.80 15.82
CA GLU A 95 -2.14 40.26 15.74
C GLU A 95 -0.75 40.85 15.46
N LEU A 96 0.30 40.25 16.06
CA LEU A 96 1.67 40.61 15.73
C LEU A 96 1.97 40.30 14.25
N TYR A 97 1.65 39.10 13.76
CA TYR A 97 1.84 38.74 12.35
C TYR A 97 1.10 39.72 11.42
N LYS A 98 -0.15 40.06 11.72
CA LYS A 98 -0.93 41.02 10.93
C LYS A 98 -0.23 42.37 10.82
N SER A 99 0.42 42.82 11.89
CA SER A 99 1.16 44.08 11.87
C SER A 99 2.34 44.11 10.88
N PHE A 100 2.94 42.94 10.59
CA PHE A 100 4.05 42.79 9.63
C PHE A 100 3.56 42.59 8.20
N TYR A 101 2.51 41.78 8.02
CA TYR A 101 2.19 41.21 6.71
C TYR A 101 0.75 41.50 6.24
N GLY A 102 -0.03 42.28 7.00
CA GLY A 102 -1.42 42.63 6.65
C GLY A 102 -2.44 41.60 7.15
N GLU A 103 -3.29 41.06 6.28
CA GLU A 103 -4.29 40.07 6.71
C GLU A 103 -3.65 38.71 7.04
N TYR A 104 -3.95 38.18 8.23
CA TYR A 104 -3.65 36.79 8.57
C TYR A 104 -4.70 35.89 7.91
N LYS A 105 -4.31 35.22 6.81
CA LYS A 105 -5.12 34.16 6.21
C LYS A 105 -4.99 32.90 7.06
N ASP A 106 -5.95 32.73 7.98
CA ASP A 106 -6.09 31.50 8.77
C ASP A 106 -6.49 30.33 7.87
N ASN A 107 -5.49 29.67 7.27
CA ASN A 107 -5.70 28.45 6.48
C ASN A 107 -6.06 27.24 7.36
N SER A 108 -6.09 27.37 8.70
CA SER A 108 -6.43 26.31 9.64
C SER A 108 -7.93 26.22 9.99
N ARG A 109 -8.78 27.05 9.37
CA ARG A 109 -10.22 27.10 9.67
C ARG A 109 -11.18 27.14 8.47
N LYS A 110 -10.89 26.45 7.37
CA LYS A 110 -12.02 25.74 6.72
C LYS A 110 -12.22 24.45 7.52
N ARG A 111 -13.17 24.46 8.44
CA ARG A 111 -13.68 23.22 9.03
C ARG A 111 -14.45 22.52 7.93
N PHE A 112 -13.81 21.56 7.29
CA PHE A 112 -14.52 20.60 6.45
C PHE A 112 -15.23 19.64 7.38
N THR A 113 -16.54 19.56 7.23
CA THR A 113 -17.34 18.53 7.88
C THR A 113 -16.94 17.16 7.34
N ASN A 114 -17.09 16.10 8.14
CA ASN A 114 -16.80 14.74 7.67
C ASN A 114 -17.70 14.39 6.47
N GLU A 115 -18.93 14.91 6.46
CA GLU A 115 -19.87 14.76 5.36
C GLU A 115 -19.35 15.38 4.06
N GLU A 116 -18.79 16.61 4.10
CA GLU A 116 -18.20 17.26 2.92
C GLU A 116 -16.99 16.49 2.38
N VAL A 117 -16.14 15.97 3.28
CA VAL A 117 -14.96 15.18 2.91
C VAL A 117 -15.39 13.90 2.20
N GLU A 118 -16.29 13.13 2.82
CA GLU A 118 -16.77 11.87 2.24
C GLU A 118 -17.58 12.12 0.97
N TYR A 119 -18.33 13.21 0.89
CA TYR A 119 -19.04 13.61 -0.32
C TYR A 119 -18.07 13.82 -1.49
N LEU A 120 -16.99 14.60 -1.31
CA LEU A 120 -16.03 14.84 -2.38
C LEU A 120 -15.26 13.58 -2.76
N LYS A 121 -14.81 12.79 -1.77
CA LYS A 121 -14.13 11.50 -2.02
C LYS A 121 -15.00 10.55 -2.84
N LYS A 122 -16.31 10.51 -2.56
CA LYS A 122 -17.26 9.66 -3.26
C LYS A 122 -17.56 10.19 -4.67
N ASN A 123 -17.72 11.50 -4.84
CA ASN A 123 -18.31 12.08 -6.05
C ASN A 123 -17.32 12.64 -7.07
N ILE A 124 -16.05 12.82 -6.71
CA ILE A 124 -15.01 13.15 -7.69
C ILE A 124 -14.50 11.84 -8.30
N SER A 125 -14.70 11.66 -9.61
CA SER A 125 -14.09 10.55 -10.36
C SER A 125 -12.57 10.62 -10.22
N VAL A 126 -11.96 9.60 -9.63
CA VAL A 126 -10.49 9.55 -9.48
C VAL A 126 -9.82 9.52 -10.85
N MET A 127 -10.41 8.82 -11.82
CA MET A 127 -9.89 8.75 -13.18
C MET A 127 -9.91 10.13 -13.85
N ASP A 128 -11.06 10.79 -13.90
CA ASP A 128 -11.21 12.11 -14.55
C ASP A 128 -10.33 13.15 -13.85
N PHE A 129 -10.25 13.12 -12.51
CA PHE A 129 -9.41 14.03 -11.74
C PHE A 129 -7.93 13.88 -12.11
N LEU A 130 -7.42 12.64 -12.21
CA LEU A 130 -6.02 12.41 -12.58
C LEU A 130 -5.75 12.70 -14.06
N GLN A 131 -6.73 12.46 -14.95
CA GLN A 131 -6.63 12.85 -16.36
C GLN A 131 -6.48 14.37 -16.50
N ASP A 132 -7.34 15.14 -15.82
CA ASP A 132 -7.32 16.61 -15.87
C ASP A 132 -6.08 17.20 -15.18
N ARG A 133 -5.78 16.74 -13.97
CA ARG A 133 -4.74 17.34 -13.13
C ARG A 133 -3.32 16.91 -13.49
N ALA A 134 -3.13 15.63 -13.81
CA ALA A 134 -1.81 15.05 -14.05
C ALA A 134 -1.54 14.71 -15.52
N GLY A 135 -2.55 14.85 -16.40
CA GLY A 135 -2.42 14.47 -17.80
C GLY A 135 -2.27 12.96 -18.03
N PHE A 136 -2.65 12.14 -17.04
CA PHE A 136 -2.54 10.69 -17.16
C PHE A 136 -3.55 10.15 -18.15
N SER A 137 -3.18 9.07 -18.83
CA SER A 137 -4.06 8.31 -19.70
C SER A 137 -4.17 6.87 -19.19
N PHE A 138 -5.29 6.22 -19.50
CA PHE A 138 -5.60 4.92 -18.91
C PHE A 138 -6.12 3.94 -19.96
N GLN A 139 -5.65 2.69 -19.86
CA GLN A 139 -6.12 1.57 -20.65
C GLN A 139 -6.90 0.59 -19.78
N ARG A 140 -8.08 0.18 -20.27
CA ARG A 140 -8.93 -0.79 -19.57
C ARG A 140 -8.25 -2.15 -19.46
N GLN A 141 -8.17 -2.68 -18.25
CA GLN A 141 -7.65 -4.02 -17.96
C GLN A 141 -8.62 -4.78 -17.07
N GLY A 142 -9.42 -5.67 -17.67
CA GLY A 142 -10.50 -6.35 -16.96
C GLY A 142 -11.80 -5.54 -16.99
N GLN A 143 -12.71 -5.85 -16.07
CA GLN A 143 -14.08 -5.33 -16.16
C GLN A 143 -14.19 -3.87 -15.72
N HIS A 144 -13.69 -3.55 -14.55
CA HIS A 144 -13.81 -2.23 -13.91
C HIS A 144 -12.46 -1.60 -13.53
N TYR A 145 -11.36 -2.22 -13.94
CA TYR A 145 -10.01 -1.72 -13.69
C TYR A 145 -9.41 -1.06 -14.93
N TYR A 146 -8.67 0.04 -14.70
CA TYR A 146 -7.99 0.81 -15.73
C TYR A 146 -6.55 1.07 -15.27
N ARG A 147 -5.55 0.65 -16.06
CA ARG A 147 -4.14 0.87 -15.75
C ARG A 147 -3.65 2.16 -16.39
N CYS A 148 -2.87 2.94 -15.65
CA CYS A 148 -2.23 4.15 -16.17
C CYS A 148 -1.15 3.80 -17.19
N ASP A 149 -1.11 4.52 -18.31
CA ASP A 149 -0.11 4.32 -19.37
C ASP A 149 1.28 4.79 -18.93
N GLN A 150 1.32 5.89 -18.15
CA GLN A 150 2.56 6.50 -17.65
C GLN A 150 3.13 5.75 -16.44
N HIS A 151 2.27 5.12 -15.64
CA HIS A 151 2.64 4.45 -14.40
C HIS A 151 2.03 3.06 -14.32
N SER A 152 2.82 2.03 -14.67
CA SER A 152 2.35 0.65 -14.74
C SER A 152 1.83 0.10 -13.40
N SER A 153 2.23 0.67 -12.26
CA SER A 153 1.79 0.30 -10.92
C SER A 153 0.54 1.04 -10.44
N LEU A 154 0.04 2.02 -11.20
CA LEU A 154 -1.16 2.79 -10.92
C LEU A 154 -2.36 2.19 -11.65
N VAL A 155 -3.33 1.72 -10.87
CA VAL A 155 -4.58 1.11 -11.36
C VAL A 155 -5.78 1.81 -10.71
N ILE A 156 -6.78 2.16 -11.52
CA ILE A 156 -8.04 2.74 -11.08
C ILE A 156 -9.11 1.65 -11.02
N ASP A 157 -9.78 1.52 -9.87
CA ASP A 157 -11.02 0.78 -9.68
C ASP A 157 -12.21 1.74 -9.83
N THR A 158 -12.86 1.67 -10.98
CA THR A 158 -14.03 2.50 -11.30
C THR A 158 -15.34 1.97 -10.69
N ARG A 159 -15.33 0.79 -10.06
CA ARG A 159 -16.49 0.33 -9.28
C ARG A 159 -16.51 1.01 -7.92
N ASN A 160 -15.33 1.11 -7.30
CA ASN A 160 -15.16 1.68 -5.97
C ASN A 160 -14.69 3.14 -5.98
N ASN A 161 -14.49 3.73 -7.16
CA ASN A 161 -13.95 5.07 -7.36
C ASN A 161 -12.64 5.30 -6.58
N ALA A 162 -11.67 4.40 -6.75
CA ALA A 162 -10.42 4.43 -6.01
C ALA A 162 -9.23 4.13 -6.92
N MET A 163 -8.06 4.64 -6.56
CA MET A 163 -6.78 4.28 -7.16
C MET A 163 -5.97 3.38 -6.23
N PHE A 164 -5.14 2.55 -6.85
CA PHE A 164 -4.11 1.74 -6.21
C PHE A 164 -2.79 2.01 -6.90
N TRP A 165 -1.85 2.64 -6.19
CA TRP A 165 -0.53 2.97 -6.69
C TRP A 165 0.53 2.31 -5.83
N ASN A 166 0.84 1.05 -6.18
CA ASN A 166 1.62 0.17 -5.31
C ASN A 166 3.06 0.64 -5.09
N THR A 167 3.70 1.23 -6.11
CA THR A 167 5.09 1.72 -5.98
C THR A 167 5.22 2.93 -5.06
N GLU A 168 4.22 3.79 -5.04
CA GLU A 168 4.19 5.01 -4.22
C GLU A 168 3.52 4.81 -2.86
N HIS A 169 2.95 3.61 -2.61
CA HIS A 169 2.14 3.31 -1.42
C HIS A 169 0.95 4.27 -1.24
N ILE A 170 0.33 4.66 -2.35
CA ILE A 170 -0.82 5.58 -2.40
C ILE A 170 -2.04 4.81 -2.88
N ASN A 171 -3.05 4.69 -2.01
CA ASN A 171 -4.32 4.05 -2.32
C ASN A 171 -5.46 4.94 -1.82
N GLY A 172 -6.57 5.00 -2.55
CA GLY A 172 -7.76 5.75 -2.13
C GLY A 172 -8.30 6.67 -3.21
N SER A 173 -8.86 7.81 -2.80
CA SER A 173 -9.48 8.80 -3.67
C SER A 173 -8.48 9.83 -4.21
N ALA A 174 -8.98 10.82 -4.96
CA ALA A 174 -8.22 12.00 -5.36
C ALA A 174 -7.62 12.77 -4.16
N LEU A 175 -8.23 12.69 -2.97
CA LEU A 175 -7.67 13.28 -1.75
C LEU A 175 -6.34 12.63 -1.36
N GLU A 176 -6.27 11.30 -1.37
CA GLU A 176 -5.05 10.57 -1.04
C GLU A 176 -3.94 10.84 -2.05
N TYR A 177 -4.27 10.99 -3.33
CA TYR A 177 -3.34 11.45 -4.35
C TYR A 177 -2.75 12.83 -4.01
N LEU A 178 -3.59 13.84 -3.79
CA LEU A 178 -3.12 15.20 -3.47
C LEU A 178 -2.22 15.24 -2.23
N ARG A 179 -2.60 14.48 -1.19
CA ARG A 179 -1.85 14.49 0.07
C ARG A 179 -0.53 13.76 -0.01
N LYS A 180 -0.51 12.61 -0.68
CA LYS A 180 0.67 11.72 -0.68
C LYS A 180 1.57 11.92 -1.89
N ALA A 181 1.00 12.08 -3.09
CA ALA A 181 1.78 12.27 -4.32
C ALA A 181 2.25 13.71 -4.47
N GLU A 182 1.37 14.69 -4.19
CA GLU A 182 1.69 16.11 -4.35
C GLU A 182 2.06 16.83 -3.05
N GLY A 183 2.09 16.12 -1.92
CA GLY A 183 2.47 16.66 -0.62
C GLY A 183 1.56 17.77 -0.08
N LYS A 184 0.33 17.89 -0.59
CA LYS A 184 -0.61 18.94 -0.15
C LYS A 184 -1.06 18.70 1.29
N THR A 185 -1.18 19.78 2.05
CA THR A 185 -1.85 19.72 3.34
C THR A 185 -3.33 19.39 3.14
N PHE A 186 -3.98 18.85 4.19
CA PHE A 186 -5.40 18.49 4.09
C PHE A 186 -6.29 19.68 3.66
N PRO A 187 -6.14 20.90 4.21
CA PRO A 187 -6.95 22.04 3.76
C PRO A 187 -6.69 22.45 2.30
N GLU A 188 -5.44 22.42 1.84
CA GLU A 188 -5.10 22.71 0.45
C GLU A 188 -5.73 21.67 -0.49
N ALA A 189 -5.60 20.39 -0.16
CA ALA A 189 -6.19 19.31 -0.93
C ALA A 189 -7.71 19.46 -1.03
N MET A 190 -8.37 19.75 0.09
CA MET A 190 -9.83 19.97 0.12
C MET A 190 -10.26 21.18 -0.72
N ASN A 191 -9.52 22.28 -0.70
CA ASN A 191 -9.83 23.44 -1.54
C ASN A 191 -9.70 23.10 -3.04
N ILE A 192 -8.66 22.36 -3.42
CA ILE A 192 -8.48 21.89 -4.80
C ILE A 192 -9.65 21.00 -5.23
N LEU A 193 -10.06 20.06 -4.39
CA LEU A 193 -11.18 19.16 -4.69
C LEU A 193 -12.51 19.92 -4.81
N ILE A 194 -12.75 20.93 -3.96
CA ILE A 194 -13.94 21.77 -4.05
C ILE A 194 -13.96 22.59 -5.33
N GLU A 195 -12.83 23.21 -5.69
CA GLU A 195 -12.72 23.99 -6.92
C GLU A 195 -12.96 23.12 -8.15
N PHE A 196 -12.31 21.95 -8.19
CA PHE A 196 -12.51 20.96 -9.24
C PHE A 196 -13.98 20.55 -9.33
N HIS A 197 -14.59 20.12 -8.21
CA HIS A 197 -16.00 19.68 -8.16
C HIS A 197 -16.98 20.78 -8.57
N ASN A 198 -16.71 22.03 -8.19
CA ASN A 198 -17.54 23.17 -8.57
C ASN A 198 -17.48 23.47 -10.07
N GLY A 199 -16.32 23.26 -10.70
CA GLY A 199 -16.11 23.40 -12.14
C GLY A 199 -16.69 22.27 -12.98
N LEU A 200 -17.09 21.15 -12.38
CA LEU A 200 -17.72 20.04 -13.09
C LEU A 200 -19.09 20.42 -13.64
N ALA A 201 -19.40 19.90 -14.83
CA ALA A 201 -20.75 19.93 -15.39
C ALA A 201 -21.75 19.24 -14.42
N PRO A 202 -23.04 19.66 -14.39
CA PRO A 202 -24.01 19.15 -13.43
C PRO A 202 -24.15 17.62 -13.39
N ASP A 203 -24.06 16.97 -14.54
CA ASP A 203 -24.13 15.51 -14.73
C ASP A 203 -22.88 14.78 -14.20
N LYS A 204 -21.75 15.49 -14.05
CA LYS A 204 -20.50 14.95 -13.49
C LYS A 204 -20.32 15.25 -12.00
N LYS A 205 -21.20 16.03 -11.38
CA LYS A 205 -21.11 16.38 -9.94
C LYS A 205 -21.39 15.20 -9.02
N GLN A 206 -21.99 14.13 -9.52
CA GLN A 206 -22.16 12.88 -8.78
C GLN A 206 -21.46 11.77 -9.53
N TYR A 207 -20.63 11.01 -8.81
CA TYR A 207 -20.00 9.85 -9.40
C TYR A 207 -21.02 8.72 -9.48
N ILE A 208 -21.33 8.31 -10.71
CA ILE A 208 -22.14 7.13 -10.98
C ILE A 208 -21.19 6.04 -11.43
N ALA A 209 -20.93 5.08 -10.54
CA ALA A 209 -20.13 3.91 -10.88
C ALA A 209 -20.75 3.22 -12.11
N PRO A 210 -19.95 2.88 -13.14
CA PRO A 210 -20.49 2.20 -14.31
C PRO A 210 -21.14 0.88 -13.90
N LYS A 211 -22.27 0.53 -14.53
CA LYS A 211 -22.88 -0.76 -14.32
C LYS A 211 -22.03 -1.83 -15.01
N TYR A 212 -21.65 -2.83 -14.24
CA TYR A 212 -20.90 -3.98 -14.73
C TYR A 212 -21.77 -5.22 -14.64
N GLU A 213 -22.05 -5.86 -15.77
CA GLU A 213 -22.74 -7.15 -15.78
C GLU A 213 -21.89 -8.19 -15.04
N GLN A 214 -22.45 -8.96 -14.13
CA GLN A 214 -21.70 -10.06 -13.55
C GLN A 214 -21.38 -11.07 -14.65
N ILE A 215 -20.09 -11.27 -14.92
CA ILE A 215 -19.64 -12.32 -15.83
C ILE A 215 -19.95 -13.65 -15.14
N GLU A 216 -20.81 -14.46 -15.72
CA GLU A 216 -21.06 -15.80 -15.24
C GLU A 216 -19.80 -16.66 -15.48
N PHE A 217 -19.38 -17.40 -14.44
CA PHE A 217 -18.25 -18.31 -14.58
C PHE A 217 -18.60 -19.44 -15.55
N LYS A 218 -17.79 -19.58 -16.60
CA LYS A 218 -17.85 -20.69 -17.53
C LYS A 218 -16.45 -21.19 -17.83
N LEU A 219 -16.23 -22.49 -17.68
CA LEU A 219 -14.98 -23.12 -18.08
C LEU A 219 -14.75 -22.98 -19.60
N PRO A 220 -13.51 -22.74 -20.04
CA PRO A 220 -13.14 -22.84 -21.44
C PRO A 220 -13.43 -24.23 -22.01
N ASP A 221 -13.76 -24.30 -23.30
CA ASP A 221 -13.97 -25.59 -23.97
C ASP A 221 -12.66 -26.36 -24.07
N SER A 222 -12.69 -27.65 -23.73
CA SER A 222 -11.53 -28.54 -23.78
C SER A 222 -11.26 -29.05 -25.19
N GLN A 223 -9.99 -29.34 -25.49
CA GLN A 223 -9.59 -30.07 -26.70
C GLN A 223 -9.11 -31.49 -26.38
N GLN A 224 -9.20 -32.39 -27.36
CA GLN A 224 -8.84 -33.81 -27.18
C GLN A 224 -7.34 -34.06 -27.09
N ASN A 225 -6.52 -33.29 -27.79
CA ASN A 225 -5.07 -33.50 -27.78
C ASN A 225 -4.46 -32.93 -26.49
N ILE A 226 -4.01 -33.84 -25.62
CA ILE A 226 -3.40 -33.53 -24.32
C ILE A 226 -1.86 -33.55 -24.35
N SER A 227 -1.20 -33.84 -25.47
CA SER A 227 0.27 -34.00 -25.52
C SER A 227 0.99 -32.74 -25.06
N LYS A 228 0.50 -31.57 -25.48
CA LYS A 228 1.05 -30.26 -25.11
C LYS A 228 0.99 -29.97 -23.60
N ILE A 229 0.10 -30.64 -22.84
CA ILE A 229 0.09 -30.53 -21.38
C ILE A 229 1.38 -31.13 -20.83
N TYR A 230 1.73 -32.34 -21.28
CA TYR A 230 2.91 -33.05 -20.81
C TYR A 230 4.20 -32.40 -21.33
N GLU A 231 4.25 -31.99 -22.59
CA GLU A 231 5.38 -31.25 -23.15
C GLU A 231 5.66 -29.97 -22.33
N TYR A 232 4.60 -29.23 -21.97
CA TYR A 232 4.76 -28.00 -21.20
C TYR A 232 5.02 -28.25 -19.70
N LEU A 233 4.17 -29.00 -19.01
CA LEU A 233 4.23 -29.16 -17.56
C LEU A 233 5.31 -30.17 -17.12
N CYS A 234 5.55 -31.22 -17.90
CA CYS A 234 6.57 -32.22 -17.56
C CYS A 234 7.91 -31.88 -18.22
N ASP A 235 7.96 -31.79 -19.55
CA ASP A 235 9.26 -31.71 -20.23
C ASP A 235 9.92 -30.34 -20.02
N LYS A 236 9.15 -29.25 -20.13
CA LYS A 236 9.66 -27.89 -19.92
C LYS A 236 9.68 -27.49 -18.44
N ARG A 237 8.59 -27.71 -17.70
CA ARG A 237 8.44 -27.26 -16.29
C ARG A 237 8.93 -28.28 -15.27
N LYS A 238 9.34 -29.47 -15.70
CA LYS A 238 9.95 -30.54 -14.89
C LYS A 238 9.06 -31.13 -13.78
N ILE A 239 7.75 -30.89 -13.85
CA ILE A 239 6.78 -31.43 -12.88
C ILE A 239 6.62 -32.93 -13.10
N ASP A 240 6.46 -33.67 -12.01
CA ASP A 240 6.23 -35.11 -11.99
C ASP A 240 5.06 -35.51 -12.91
N ARG A 241 5.33 -36.46 -13.82
CA ARG A 241 4.36 -36.87 -14.84
C ARG A 241 3.12 -37.53 -14.24
N ASP A 242 3.28 -38.35 -13.20
CA ASP A 242 2.17 -39.05 -12.56
C ASP A 242 1.27 -38.07 -11.80
N LEU A 243 1.87 -37.05 -11.16
CA LEU A 243 1.14 -35.95 -10.54
C LEU A 243 0.28 -35.19 -11.57
N ILE A 244 0.85 -34.83 -12.72
CA ILE A 244 0.09 -34.18 -13.81
C ILE A 244 -1.00 -35.12 -14.35
N LYS A 245 -0.67 -36.39 -14.60
CA LYS A 245 -1.60 -37.38 -15.12
C LYS A 245 -2.85 -37.50 -14.24
N ARG A 246 -2.69 -37.55 -12.92
CA ARG A 246 -3.82 -37.58 -11.96
C ARG A 246 -4.82 -36.45 -12.21
N PHE A 247 -4.33 -35.22 -12.36
CA PHE A 247 -5.21 -34.07 -12.60
C PHE A 247 -5.79 -34.02 -14.01
N VAL A 248 -5.09 -34.56 -15.01
CA VAL A 248 -5.61 -34.67 -16.38
C VAL A 248 -6.75 -35.71 -16.43
N ASP A 249 -6.56 -36.86 -15.79
CA ASP A 249 -7.58 -37.92 -15.71
C ASP A 249 -8.84 -37.43 -14.97
N ASP A 250 -8.66 -36.63 -13.90
CA ASP A 250 -9.75 -36.02 -13.14
C ASP A 250 -10.42 -34.83 -13.85
N GLY A 251 -9.93 -34.43 -15.04
CA GLY A 251 -10.43 -33.25 -15.76
C GLY A 251 -10.10 -31.90 -15.10
N LYS A 252 -9.23 -31.90 -14.08
CA LYS A 252 -8.79 -30.69 -13.35
C LYS A 252 -7.70 -29.92 -14.08
N ILE A 253 -6.92 -30.60 -14.91
CA ILE A 253 -5.98 -29.98 -15.85
C ILE A 253 -6.31 -30.43 -17.27
N TYR A 254 -6.60 -29.49 -18.17
CA TYR A 254 -6.87 -29.80 -19.56
C TYR A 254 -6.37 -28.68 -20.47
N LEU A 255 -6.42 -28.87 -21.79
CA LEU A 255 -6.09 -27.82 -22.75
C LEU A 255 -7.35 -27.15 -23.27
N ASP A 256 -7.37 -25.82 -23.30
CA ASP A 256 -8.39 -25.06 -24.02
C ASP A 256 -8.13 -25.06 -25.54
N ALA A 257 -9.10 -24.57 -26.31
CA ALA A 257 -9.01 -24.42 -27.77
C ALA A 257 -7.86 -23.51 -28.26
N LYS A 258 -7.30 -22.66 -27.39
CA LYS A 258 -6.18 -21.75 -27.70
C LYS A 258 -4.82 -22.35 -27.34
N GLY A 259 -4.79 -23.58 -26.82
CA GLY A 259 -3.58 -24.25 -26.38
C GLY A 259 -3.05 -23.75 -25.03
N ASN A 260 -3.91 -23.25 -24.16
CA ASN A 260 -3.58 -22.94 -22.78
C ASN A 260 -3.92 -24.13 -21.87
N CYS A 261 -3.04 -24.46 -20.94
CA CYS A 261 -3.39 -25.34 -19.83
C CYS A 261 -4.39 -24.59 -18.92
N VAL A 262 -5.56 -25.19 -18.72
CA VAL A 262 -6.57 -24.75 -17.78
C VAL A 262 -6.42 -25.57 -16.51
N PHE A 263 -6.38 -24.90 -15.37
CA PHE A 263 -6.39 -25.49 -14.04
C PHE A 263 -7.75 -25.19 -13.40
N ALA A 264 -8.63 -26.17 -13.39
CA ALA A 264 -9.97 -26.04 -12.82
C ALA A 264 -9.94 -26.24 -11.30
N CYS A 265 -10.55 -25.30 -10.58
CA CYS A 265 -10.52 -25.23 -9.13
C CYS A 265 -11.89 -25.56 -8.56
N GLU A 266 -11.95 -26.62 -7.76
CA GLU A 266 -13.14 -27.05 -7.06
C GLU A 266 -13.21 -26.40 -5.68
N ASN A 267 -14.37 -25.86 -5.32
CA ASN A 267 -14.63 -25.41 -3.96
C ASN A 267 -14.92 -26.59 -3.01
N TYR A 268 -15.19 -26.27 -1.74
CA TYR A 268 -15.47 -27.26 -0.70
C TYR A 268 -16.72 -28.13 -0.95
N LYS A 269 -17.61 -27.73 -1.87
CA LYS A 269 -18.79 -28.51 -2.27
C LYS A 269 -18.52 -29.43 -3.47
N GLY A 270 -17.28 -29.48 -3.97
CA GLY A 270 -16.92 -30.23 -5.18
C GLY A 270 -17.39 -29.56 -6.48
N LYS A 271 -17.84 -28.30 -6.44
CA LYS A 271 -18.21 -27.56 -7.65
C LYS A 271 -16.99 -26.79 -8.16
N VAL A 272 -16.67 -26.95 -9.45
CA VAL A 272 -15.72 -26.07 -10.12
C VAL A 272 -16.33 -24.68 -10.26
N ASP A 273 -15.72 -23.68 -9.61
CA ASP A 273 -16.22 -22.30 -9.57
C ASP A 273 -15.14 -21.25 -9.87
N SER A 274 -13.96 -21.70 -10.27
CA SER A 274 -12.86 -20.87 -10.76
C SER A 274 -11.93 -21.71 -11.62
N ALA A 275 -11.13 -21.04 -12.45
CA ALA A 275 -10.09 -21.68 -13.22
C ALA A 275 -9.00 -20.68 -13.59
N PHE A 276 -7.76 -21.16 -13.64
CA PHE A 276 -6.61 -20.40 -14.10
C PHE A 276 -6.13 -20.93 -15.45
N VAL A 277 -5.73 -20.04 -16.36
CA VAL A 277 -5.20 -20.41 -17.68
C VAL A 277 -3.73 -20.03 -17.80
N ARG A 278 -2.93 -20.91 -18.41
CA ARG A 278 -1.51 -20.72 -18.69
C ARG A 278 -1.18 -21.14 -20.11
N SER A 279 -0.63 -20.23 -20.91
CA SER A 279 -0.21 -20.59 -22.27
C SER A 279 0.95 -21.59 -22.27
N THR A 280 0.87 -22.57 -23.18
CA THR A 280 1.93 -23.56 -23.39
C THR A 280 3.08 -23.04 -24.27
N TYR A 281 2.86 -21.95 -25.01
CA TYR A 281 3.82 -21.42 -26.00
C TYR A 281 4.20 -19.96 -25.78
N SER A 282 3.47 -19.20 -24.95
CA SER A 282 3.78 -17.80 -24.64
C SER A 282 3.84 -17.54 -23.13
N GLY A 283 4.11 -16.28 -22.75
CA GLY A 283 4.08 -15.84 -21.36
C GLY A 283 2.68 -15.64 -20.77
N PHE A 284 1.61 -15.80 -21.57
CA PHE A 284 0.24 -15.50 -21.16
C PHE A 284 -0.22 -16.34 -19.96
N ARG A 285 -0.86 -15.67 -19.00
CA ARG A 285 -1.56 -16.27 -17.86
C ARG A 285 -2.72 -15.39 -17.41
N GLY A 286 -3.71 -15.99 -16.75
CA GLY A 286 -4.75 -15.23 -16.05
C GLY A 286 -5.89 -16.12 -15.57
N ASP A 287 -6.79 -15.54 -14.79
CA ASP A 287 -8.01 -16.21 -14.36
C ASP A 287 -9.09 -16.21 -15.45
N VAL A 288 -9.95 -17.22 -15.41
CA VAL A 288 -11.19 -17.26 -16.17
C VAL A 288 -12.22 -16.34 -15.49
N GLY A 289 -12.79 -15.43 -16.28
CA GLY A 289 -13.76 -14.43 -15.80
C GLY A 289 -14.97 -15.05 -15.10
N GLY A 290 -15.48 -14.36 -14.09
CA GLY A 290 -16.61 -14.80 -13.26
C GLY A 290 -16.24 -15.79 -12.16
N GLY A 291 -15.02 -16.32 -12.17
CA GLY A 291 -14.55 -17.28 -11.17
C GLY A 291 -14.31 -16.69 -9.78
N ASN A 292 -14.46 -17.52 -8.74
CA ASN A 292 -14.10 -17.16 -7.38
C ASN A 292 -12.58 -17.24 -7.15
N LYS A 293 -11.93 -16.08 -7.11
CA LYS A 293 -10.47 -15.97 -6.90
C LYS A 293 -9.93 -16.53 -5.58
N PHE A 294 -10.81 -16.85 -4.62
CA PHE A 294 -10.41 -17.38 -3.31
C PHE A 294 -10.57 -18.90 -3.19
N THR A 295 -11.01 -19.58 -4.25
CA THR A 295 -11.12 -21.05 -4.24
C THR A 295 -9.74 -21.69 -4.19
N GLY A 296 -8.79 -21.17 -4.97
CA GLY A 296 -7.42 -21.72 -5.05
C GLY A 296 -7.37 -23.13 -5.65
N PHE A 297 -6.17 -23.60 -5.97
CA PHE A 297 -5.96 -24.97 -6.43
C PHE A 297 -5.51 -25.84 -5.27
N PHE A 298 -6.47 -26.55 -4.67
CA PHE A 298 -6.22 -27.46 -3.56
C PHE A 298 -5.77 -28.83 -4.06
N ILE A 299 -4.60 -29.26 -3.59
CA ILE A 299 -3.97 -30.53 -3.91
C ILE A 299 -3.87 -31.35 -2.63
N GLU A 300 -4.75 -32.34 -2.52
CA GLU A 300 -4.68 -33.33 -1.45
C GLU A 300 -3.65 -34.41 -1.82
N MET A 301 -2.59 -34.52 -1.01
CA MET A 301 -1.57 -35.56 -1.11
C MET A 301 -1.72 -36.59 0.01
N ASP A 302 -2.16 -36.15 1.19
CA ASP A 302 -2.46 -37.02 2.33
C ASP A 302 -3.70 -36.50 3.08
N PRO A 303 -4.80 -37.27 3.17
CA PRO A 303 -6.00 -36.87 3.92
C PRO A 303 -5.74 -36.73 5.44
N LYS A 304 -4.61 -37.25 5.95
CA LYS A 304 -4.19 -37.12 7.34
C LYS A 304 -3.06 -36.12 7.54
N ALA A 305 -2.69 -35.36 6.50
CA ALA A 305 -1.67 -34.33 6.62
C ALA A 305 -2.01 -33.35 7.76
N THR A 306 -1.01 -33.03 8.57
CA THR A 306 -1.09 -31.96 9.58
C THR A 306 -0.47 -30.65 9.08
N LYS A 307 0.18 -30.70 7.91
CA LYS A 307 0.87 -29.59 7.26
C LYS A 307 0.13 -29.13 6.00
N LEU A 308 0.01 -27.82 5.81
CA LEU A 308 -0.52 -27.20 4.60
C LEU A 308 0.51 -26.25 4.00
N VAL A 309 0.91 -26.48 2.76
CA VAL A 309 1.80 -25.61 2.00
C VAL A 309 0.97 -24.57 1.23
N LEU A 310 1.33 -23.29 1.37
CA LEU A 310 0.76 -22.18 0.60
C LEU A 310 1.78 -21.70 -0.43
N THR A 311 1.37 -21.63 -1.69
CA THR A 311 2.20 -21.12 -2.80
C THR A 311 1.49 -19.97 -3.53
N GLU A 312 2.25 -19.10 -4.18
CA GLU A 312 1.71 -17.93 -4.89
C GLU A 312 1.12 -18.24 -6.27
N ALA A 313 1.47 -19.40 -6.84
CA ALA A 313 0.96 -19.82 -8.14
C ALA A 313 0.77 -21.34 -8.22
N TYR A 314 -0.08 -21.74 -9.16
CA TYR A 314 -0.59 -23.12 -9.29
C TYR A 314 0.52 -24.08 -9.73
N ILE A 315 1.39 -23.60 -10.62
CA ILE A 315 2.57 -24.34 -11.07
C ILE A 315 3.57 -24.51 -9.93
N ASP A 316 3.75 -23.51 -9.06
CA ASP A 316 4.67 -23.59 -7.93
C ASP A 316 4.22 -24.62 -6.90
N GLY A 317 2.91 -24.74 -6.64
CA GLY A 317 2.38 -25.82 -5.80
C GLY A 317 2.72 -27.22 -6.33
N LEU A 318 2.59 -27.44 -7.65
CA LEU A 318 2.96 -28.71 -8.30
C LEU A 318 4.48 -28.93 -8.30
N SER A 319 5.26 -27.86 -8.52
CA SER A 319 6.72 -27.91 -8.48
C SER A 319 7.26 -28.20 -7.09
N TYR A 320 6.65 -27.63 -6.04
CA TYR A 320 6.98 -27.92 -4.64
C TYR A 320 6.85 -29.41 -4.34
N ILE A 321 5.70 -30.02 -4.66
CA ILE A 321 5.47 -31.46 -4.45
C ILE A 321 6.53 -32.28 -5.21
N THR A 322 6.81 -31.93 -6.46
CA THR A 322 7.80 -32.64 -7.29
C THR A 322 9.20 -32.53 -6.69
N ALA A 323 9.63 -31.33 -6.31
CA ALA A 323 10.96 -31.09 -5.74
C ALA A 323 11.17 -31.88 -4.44
N LYS A 324 10.18 -31.86 -3.54
CA LYS A 324 10.22 -32.62 -2.28
C LYS A 324 10.27 -34.13 -2.52
N LYS A 325 9.48 -34.64 -3.48
CA LYS A 325 9.51 -36.05 -3.88
C LYS A 325 10.90 -36.45 -4.41
N GLN A 326 11.54 -35.60 -5.21
CA GLN A 326 12.87 -35.86 -5.76
C GLN A 326 13.98 -35.81 -4.70
N ALA A 327 13.84 -34.95 -3.70
CA ALA A 327 14.73 -34.90 -2.55
C ALA A 327 14.58 -36.12 -1.61
N GLY A 328 13.65 -37.04 -1.90
CA GLY A 328 13.36 -38.19 -1.05
C GLY A 328 12.62 -37.82 0.24
N GLU A 329 12.07 -36.61 0.31
CA GLU A 329 11.30 -36.15 1.47
C GLU A 329 9.95 -36.84 1.52
N LYS A 330 9.46 -37.07 2.74
CA LYS A 330 8.10 -37.60 2.94
C LYS A 330 7.09 -36.53 2.58
N ILE A 331 6.14 -36.87 1.70
CA ILE A 331 5.02 -36.01 1.36
C ILE A 331 3.90 -36.19 2.40
N ASP A 332 4.03 -35.52 3.54
CA ASP A 332 3.07 -35.53 4.65
C ASP A 332 2.31 -34.20 4.80
N PHE A 333 2.17 -33.49 3.68
CA PHE A 333 1.55 -32.18 3.58
C PHE A 333 0.55 -32.12 2.41
N ASN A 334 -0.49 -31.31 2.56
CA ASN A 334 -1.34 -30.89 1.45
C ASN A 334 -0.85 -29.55 0.90
N VAL A 335 -1.26 -29.20 -0.32
CA VAL A 335 -0.91 -27.90 -0.94
C VAL A 335 -2.17 -27.12 -1.28
N LEU A 336 -2.16 -25.82 -0.99
CA LEU A 336 -3.16 -24.87 -1.48
C LEU A 336 -2.42 -23.79 -2.26
N ALA A 337 -2.47 -23.90 -3.58
CA ALA A 337 -1.86 -22.91 -4.47
C ALA A 337 -2.83 -21.76 -4.74
N CYS A 338 -2.35 -20.54 -4.52
CA CYS A 338 -3.10 -19.30 -4.69
C CYS A 338 -2.88 -18.74 -6.11
N ASP A 339 -3.71 -17.78 -6.53
CA ASP A 339 -3.51 -17.07 -7.81
C ASP A 339 -2.41 -16.00 -7.72
N SER A 340 -2.24 -15.42 -6.53
CA SER A 340 -1.15 -14.49 -6.22
C SER A 340 -0.96 -14.36 -4.72
N CYS A 341 0.17 -13.77 -4.30
CA CYS A 341 0.39 -13.38 -2.91
C CYS A 341 -0.72 -12.51 -2.31
N ASN A 342 -1.34 -11.63 -3.12
CA ASN A 342 -2.39 -10.70 -2.67
C ASN A 342 -3.68 -11.39 -2.19
N VAL A 343 -3.94 -12.62 -2.63
CA VAL A 343 -5.15 -13.37 -2.26
C VAL A 343 -4.89 -14.50 -1.26
N MET A 344 -3.64 -14.66 -0.82
CA MET A 344 -3.22 -15.81 0.00
C MET A 344 -3.99 -15.91 1.33
N ASN A 345 -4.12 -14.81 2.07
CA ASN A 345 -4.85 -14.77 3.34
C ASN A 345 -6.30 -15.22 3.20
N GLU A 346 -7.01 -14.66 2.22
CA GLU A 346 -8.43 -14.95 1.98
C GLU A 346 -8.65 -16.35 1.39
N THR A 347 -7.77 -16.80 0.50
CA THR A 347 -7.79 -18.15 -0.06
C THR A 347 -7.60 -19.19 1.04
N PHE A 348 -6.63 -18.97 1.95
CA PHE A 348 -6.45 -19.80 3.13
C PHE A 348 -7.71 -19.78 4.01
N ARG A 349 -8.23 -18.60 4.36
CA ARG A 349 -9.41 -18.46 5.23
C ARG A 349 -10.59 -19.28 4.73
N VAL A 350 -10.94 -19.10 3.45
CA VAL A 350 -12.06 -19.79 2.83
C VAL A 350 -11.84 -21.30 2.87
N ASN A 351 -10.69 -21.78 2.42
CA ASN A 351 -10.42 -23.22 2.34
C ASN A 351 -10.30 -23.85 3.74
N TYR A 352 -9.57 -23.22 4.66
CA TYR A 352 -9.40 -23.72 6.02
C TYR A 352 -10.76 -23.85 6.72
N LEU A 353 -11.61 -22.83 6.66
CA LEU A 353 -12.90 -22.85 7.34
C LEU A 353 -13.93 -23.78 6.68
N THR A 354 -13.82 -24.04 5.38
CA THR A 354 -14.85 -24.79 4.64
C THR A 354 -14.49 -26.24 4.32
N ARG A 355 -13.20 -26.61 4.34
CA ARG A 355 -12.75 -27.98 4.11
C ARG A 355 -12.46 -28.70 5.42
N PRO A 356 -13.21 -29.78 5.76
CA PRO A 356 -12.97 -30.57 6.97
C PRO A 356 -11.54 -31.10 7.09
N VAL A 357 -10.95 -31.57 5.99
CA VAL A 357 -9.55 -32.06 5.96
C VAL A 357 -8.54 -31.00 6.40
N LEU A 358 -8.87 -29.71 6.24
CA LEU A 358 -8.00 -28.61 6.67
C LEU A 358 -8.27 -28.23 8.13
N ASN A 359 -9.49 -27.84 8.49
CA ASN A 359 -9.75 -27.37 9.87
C ASN A 359 -9.68 -28.46 10.94
N GLN A 360 -9.80 -29.75 10.58
CA GLN A 360 -9.72 -30.84 11.56
C GLN A 360 -8.31 -31.38 11.76
N ASN A 361 -7.44 -31.28 10.75
CA ASN A 361 -6.13 -31.94 10.77
C ASN A 361 -4.96 -30.95 10.81
N ILE A 362 -5.04 -29.83 10.10
CA ILE A 362 -3.89 -28.93 9.91
C ILE A 362 -3.60 -28.12 11.17
N ASP A 363 -2.35 -28.20 11.64
CA ASP A 363 -1.78 -27.40 12.73
C ASP A 363 -0.54 -26.59 12.29
N THR A 364 -0.01 -26.88 11.11
CA THR A 364 1.22 -26.27 10.59
C THR A 364 0.98 -25.73 9.20
N VAL A 365 1.30 -24.45 8.99
CA VAL A 365 1.29 -23.81 7.67
C VAL A 365 2.73 -23.59 7.21
N ILE A 366 3.04 -24.04 5.99
CA ILE A 366 4.31 -23.81 5.32
C ILE A 366 4.11 -22.73 4.26
N LEU A 367 4.81 -21.61 4.40
CA LEU A 367 4.78 -20.50 3.46
C LEU A 367 5.88 -20.73 2.41
N ALA A 368 5.44 -21.21 1.25
CA ALA A 368 6.26 -21.49 0.09
C ALA A 368 6.09 -20.41 -0.99
N SER A 369 6.21 -19.15 -0.56
CA SER A 369 6.13 -17.96 -1.41
C SER A 369 7.35 -17.78 -2.31
N ASP A 370 7.25 -16.88 -3.29
CA ASP A 370 8.39 -16.51 -4.14
C ASP A 370 9.48 -15.86 -3.28
N ASN A 371 10.74 -16.09 -3.66
CA ASN A 371 11.90 -15.53 -2.95
C ASN A 371 12.22 -14.09 -3.40
N ASP A 372 11.19 -13.26 -3.48
CA ASP A 372 11.28 -11.85 -3.83
C ASP A 372 10.72 -10.93 -2.73
N LYS A 373 10.70 -9.61 -2.97
CA LYS A 373 10.24 -8.63 -1.98
C LYS A 373 8.73 -8.77 -1.70
N ALA A 374 7.93 -9.08 -2.72
CA ALA A 374 6.48 -9.17 -2.59
C ALA A 374 6.08 -10.46 -1.86
N GLY A 375 6.67 -11.60 -2.23
CA GLY A 375 6.42 -12.88 -1.59
C GLY A 375 6.80 -12.88 -0.11
N ARG A 376 7.98 -12.35 0.23
CA ARG A 376 8.39 -12.20 1.64
C ARG A 376 7.46 -11.27 2.44
N ALA A 377 7.00 -10.17 1.84
CA ALA A 377 6.06 -9.27 2.50
C ALA A 377 4.71 -9.95 2.76
N ALA A 378 4.19 -10.72 1.80
CA ALA A 378 2.96 -11.46 1.95
C ALA A 378 3.07 -12.59 2.98
N ALA A 379 4.22 -13.26 3.07
CA ALA A 379 4.48 -14.25 4.11
C ALA A 379 4.43 -13.63 5.52
N GLU A 380 5.06 -12.46 5.71
CA GLU A 380 5.00 -11.73 6.99
C GLU A 380 3.58 -11.26 7.33
N GLU A 381 2.83 -10.76 6.34
CA GLU A 381 1.43 -10.40 6.52
C GLU A 381 0.58 -11.62 6.94
N PHE A 382 0.80 -12.77 6.30
CA PHE A 382 0.11 -14.01 6.62
C PHE A 382 0.36 -14.45 8.06
N LYS A 383 1.61 -14.36 8.54
CA LYS A 383 1.96 -14.69 9.93
C LYS A 383 1.19 -13.85 10.95
N ALA A 384 0.89 -12.59 10.64
CA ALA A 384 0.02 -11.75 11.47
C ALA A 384 -1.46 -12.15 11.34
N PHE A 385 -1.91 -12.38 10.10
CA PHE A 385 -3.27 -12.73 9.75
C PHE A 385 -3.75 -14.05 10.39
N VAL A 386 -2.88 -15.07 10.46
CA VAL A 386 -3.27 -16.43 10.90
C VAL A 386 -3.33 -16.59 12.43
N ARG A 387 -2.86 -15.61 13.21
CA ARG A 387 -2.86 -15.68 14.68
C ARG A 387 -4.22 -16.01 15.34
N PRO A 388 -5.37 -15.54 14.84
CA PRO A 388 -6.68 -15.89 15.41
C PRO A 388 -7.09 -17.36 15.17
N PHE A 389 -6.40 -18.11 14.33
CA PHE A 389 -6.71 -19.51 14.02
C PHE A 389 -5.98 -20.44 15.02
N HIS A 390 -6.53 -20.55 16.23
CA HIS A 390 -5.91 -21.23 17.39
C HIS A 390 -5.35 -22.65 17.18
N ARG A 391 -5.84 -23.39 16.18
CA ARG A 391 -5.32 -24.74 15.85
C ARG A 391 -4.00 -24.66 15.07
N ILE A 392 -3.76 -23.58 14.33
CA ILE A 392 -2.47 -23.34 13.68
C ILE A 392 -1.45 -22.97 14.76
N GLN A 393 -0.60 -23.93 15.09
CA GLN A 393 0.45 -23.79 16.10
C GLN A 393 1.76 -23.32 15.48
N ASN A 394 2.02 -23.69 14.22
CA ASN A 394 3.27 -23.43 13.54
C ASN A 394 3.04 -22.75 12.20
N VAL A 395 3.86 -21.74 11.91
CA VAL A 395 3.94 -21.10 10.59
C VAL A 395 5.40 -20.99 10.24
N ILE A 396 5.84 -21.72 9.20
CA ILE A 396 7.24 -21.81 8.81
C ILE A 396 7.43 -21.37 7.37
N ASP A 397 8.57 -20.75 7.07
CA ASP A 397 8.93 -20.39 5.70
C ASP A 397 9.75 -21.53 5.07
N ASP A 398 9.42 -21.90 3.84
CA ASP A 398 10.23 -22.78 2.99
C ASP A 398 10.35 -22.09 1.63
N LEU A 399 11.45 -21.38 1.41
CA LEU A 399 11.64 -20.55 0.23
C LEU A 399 12.50 -21.27 -0.81
N PRO A 400 12.26 -21.01 -2.12
CA PRO A 400 13.13 -21.51 -3.17
C PRO A 400 14.56 -20.97 -2.97
N SER A 401 15.52 -21.88 -3.07
CA SER A 401 16.93 -21.67 -2.70
C SER A 401 17.86 -21.49 -3.90
N LEU A 402 17.46 -21.99 -5.08
CA LEU A 402 18.25 -21.95 -6.30
C LEU A 402 17.75 -20.88 -7.28
N GLY A 403 16.47 -20.55 -7.27
CA GLY A 403 15.73 -19.70 -8.19
C GLY A 403 14.81 -18.72 -7.45
N SER A 404 14.05 -17.93 -8.21
CA SER A 404 13.14 -16.92 -7.64
C SER A 404 11.81 -17.51 -7.18
N ASP A 405 11.42 -18.67 -7.71
CA ASP A 405 10.15 -19.37 -7.49
C ASP A 405 10.42 -20.89 -7.48
N TRP A 406 9.45 -21.67 -6.98
CA TRP A 406 9.62 -23.13 -6.82
C TRP A 406 9.75 -23.86 -8.16
N ASN A 407 9.15 -23.35 -9.24
CA ASN A 407 9.34 -23.94 -10.56
C ASN A 407 10.77 -23.77 -11.10
N LYS A 408 11.37 -22.59 -10.90
CA LYS A 408 12.77 -22.35 -11.27
C LYS A 408 13.73 -23.15 -10.41
N ASP A 409 13.43 -23.32 -9.12
CA ASP A 409 14.19 -24.25 -8.26
C ASP A 409 14.19 -25.64 -8.86
N LEU A 410 13.00 -26.18 -9.17
CA LEU A 410 12.85 -27.50 -9.74
C LEU A 410 13.61 -27.64 -11.07
N GLN A 411 13.51 -26.66 -11.97
CA GLN A 411 14.26 -26.69 -13.24
C GLN A 411 15.77 -26.75 -13.00
N LYS A 412 16.29 -25.96 -12.04
CA LYS A 412 17.71 -25.95 -11.69
C LYS A 412 18.17 -27.26 -11.04
N ILE A 413 17.34 -27.91 -10.23
CA ILE A 413 17.64 -29.25 -9.68
C ILE A 413 17.87 -30.26 -10.82
N TYR A 414 17.07 -30.21 -11.89
CA TYR A 414 17.25 -31.06 -13.06
C TYR A 414 18.46 -30.68 -13.93
N GLU A 415 18.77 -29.38 -14.05
CA GLU A 415 19.92 -28.91 -14.83
C GLU A 415 21.25 -29.18 -14.13
N ASN A 416 21.28 -29.12 -12.80
CA ASN A 416 22.47 -29.36 -12.00
C ASN A 416 22.15 -30.17 -10.72
N PRO A 417 22.07 -31.51 -10.83
CA PRO A 417 21.75 -32.38 -9.70
C PRO A 417 22.75 -32.30 -8.53
N GLU A 418 23.99 -31.86 -8.77
CA GLU A 418 25.05 -31.72 -7.76
C GLU A 418 24.97 -30.39 -6.98
N ALA A 419 24.16 -29.42 -7.44
CA ALA A 419 23.99 -28.12 -6.76
C ALA A 419 22.94 -28.13 -5.65
N VAL A 420 22.28 -29.26 -5.39
CA VAL A 420 21.33 -29.39 -4.27
C VAL A 420 22.14 -29.26 -2.97
N PRO A 421 21.92 -28.22 -2.14
CA PRO A 421 22.68 -28.04 -0.92
C PRO A 421 22.48 -29.26 0.00
N GLU A 422 23.56 -29.80 0.57
CA GLU A 422 23.54 -30.86 1.59
C GLU A 422 22.68 -30.57 2.85
N LYS A 423 22.01 -29.40 2.91
CA LYS A 423 21.17 -28.96 4.04
C LYS A 423 19.70 -29.40 3.99
N ALA A 424 19.34 -30.36 3.15
CA ALA A 424 18.05 -31.06 3.26
C ALA A 424 18.08 -32.23 4.28
N ILE A 425 19.25 -32.55 4.83
CA ILE A 425 19.42 -33.53 5.92
C ILE A 425 19.73 -32.72 7.17
N MET A 426 18.72 -32.42 8.00
CA MET A 426 18.79 -32.16 9.46
C MET A 426 17.55 -31.35 9.88
N LEU A 427 16.38 -31.97 9.85
CA LEU A 427 15.35 -31.73 10.85
C LEU A 427 15.03 -33.11 11.45
N LYS A 428 15.84 -33.49 12.44
CA LYS A 428 15.51 -34.58 13.36
C LYS A 428 14.44 -34.12 14.35
#